data_AF-T1C6K0-F1
#
_entry.id   AF-T1C6K0-F1
#
_cell.length_a   1.000
_cell.length_b   1.000
_cell.length_c   1.000
_cell.angle_alpha   90.00
_cell.angle_beta   90.00
_cell.angle_gamma   90.00
#
_symmetry.space_group_name_H-M   'P 1'
#
loop_
_entity.id
_entity.type
_entity.pdbx_description
1 polymer ?
#
loop_
_entity_poly.entity_id
_entity_poly.type
_entity_poly.pdbx_seq_one_letter_code
_entity_poly.pdbx_strand_id
1 'polypeptide(L)'
;EIGDGFAAIAQHGSTHRDELTPQGFASNHAGGILGGISSGQNVTCSIALKPTSSIRVPGRSVNMQGQPTEVVTTGRHDPCVGIRATPIAEAMVALVLMDQALRQRAQCGDVGPVAPRIPGG
;
A
#
# COMPACT_ATOMS: atom_id res chain seq x y z
N GLU A 1 2.83 -0.44 -3.61
CA GLU A 1 3.42 -1.78 -3.71
C GLU A 1 3.04 -2.59 -2.47
N ILE A 2 2.82 -3.88 -2.64
CA ILE A 2 2.55 -4.84 -1.56
C ILE A 2 3.67 -5.88 -1.60
N GLY A 3 4.19 -6.27 -0.44
CA GLY A 3 5.31 -7.22 -0.36
C GLY A 3 6.53 -6.71 -1.13
N ASP A 4 7.13 -7.60 -1.92
CA ASP A 4 8.26 -7.29 -2.79
C ASP A 4 7.91 -6.32 -3.92
N GLY A 5 6.63 -6.09 -4.19
CA GLY A 5 6.19 -5.06 -5.12
C GLY A 5 6.75 -5.23 -6.54
N PHE A 6 7.36 -4.17 -7.07
CA PHE A 6 7.96 -4.24 -8.40
C PHE A 6 9.20 -5.14 -8.46
N ALA A 7 9.86 -5.44 -7.34
CA ALA A 7 11.02 -6.33 -7.34
C ALA A 7 10.64 -7.78 -7.73
N ALA A 8 9.38 -8.17 -7.55
CA ALA A 8 8.88 -9.49 -7.91
C ALA A 8 9.05 -9.83 -9.39
N ILE A 9 9.04 -8.83 -10.30
CA ILE A 9 9.17 -9.07 -11.75
C ILE A 9 10.54 -9.63 -12.16
N ALA A 10 11.55 -9.41 -11.32
CA ALA A 10 12.92 -9.86 -11.55
C ALA A 10 13.21 -11.23 -10.91
N GLN A 11 12.22 -11.85 -10.25
CA GLN A 11 12.40 -13.09 -9.50
C GLN A 11 11.85 -14.29 -10.26
N HIS A 12 12.46 -15.45 -10.04
CA HIS A 12 11.89 -16.73 -10.47
C HIS A 12 10.78 -17.17 -9.51
N GLY A 13 9.77 -17.86 -10.03
CA GLY A 13 8.68 -18.40 -9.20
C GLY A 13 9.14 -19.41 -8.13
N SER A 14 10.30 -20.04 -8.31
CA SER A 14 10.94 -20.90 -7.29
C SER A 14 11.51 -20.11 -6.10
N THR A 15 11.81 -18.82 -6.29
CA THR A 15 12.32 -17.93 -5.24
C THR A 15 11.21 -17.09 -4.63
N HIS A 16 10.31 -16.56 -5.45
CA HIS A 16 9.27 -15.64 -5.00
C HIS A 16 8.14 -16.31 -4.21
N ARG A 17 7.98 -17.64 -4.32
CA ARG A 17 6.90 -18.34 -3.63
C ARG A 17 7.11 -18.34 -2.11
N ASP A 18 6.07 -17.94 -1.39
CA ASP A 18 6.06 -18.11 0.07
C ASP A 18 5.70 -19.56 0.42
N GLU A 19 6.73 -20.33 0.79
CA GLU A 19 6.57 -21.74 1.16
C GLU A 19 5.87 -21.88 2.52
N LEU A 20 5.00 -22.88 2.63
CA LEU A 20 4.16 -23.10 3.80
C LEU A 20 4.68 -24.27 4.63
N THR A 21 4.88 -24.04 5.93
CA THR A 21 5.30 -25.06 6.91
C THR A 21 4.26 -25.19 8.02
N PRO A 22 4.29 -26.24 8.86
CA PRO A 22 3.41 -26.33 10.03
C PRO A 22 3.54 -25.16 11.02
N GLN A 23 4.69 -24.47 11.02
CA GLN A 23 4.97 -23.33 11.89
C GLN A 23 4.55 -21.99 11.27
N GLY A 24 4.24 -21.96 9.98
CA GLY A 24 3.90 -20.74 9.24
C GLY A 24 4.57 -20.67 7.88
N PHE A 25 4.43 -19.53 7.21
CA PHE A 25 5.14 -19.25 5.97
C PHE A 25 6.63 -19.03 6.23
N ALA A 26 7.49 -19.54 5.33
CA ALA A 26 8.95 -19.40 5.44
C ALA A 26 9.47 -18.00 5.02
N SER A 27 8.66 -17.24 4.27
CA SER A 27 8.96 -15.90 3.76
C SER A 27 7.65 -15.11 3.61
N ASN A 28 7.73 -13.80 3.33
CA ASN A 28 6.57 -12.92 3.15
C ASN A 28 6.71 -12.03 1.90
N HIS A 29 7.08 -12.62 0.77
CA HIS A 29 7.24 -11.94 -0.52
C HIS A 29 5.92 -11.37 -1.03
N ALA A 30 4.80 -12.04 -0.74
CA ALA A 30 3.45 -11.57 -1.04
C ALA A 30 2.98 -10.42 -0.12
N GLY A 31 3.75 -10.08 0.92
CA GLY A 31 3.44 -8.97 1.82
C GLY A 31 2.12 -9.11 2.57
N GLY A 32 1.82 -10.33 3.02
CA GLY A 32 0.64 -10.66 3.80
C GLY A 32 -0.66 -10.75 3.00
N ILE A 33 -0.61 -10.53 1.68
CA ILE A 33 -1.79 -10.57 0.80
C ILE A 33 -1.53 -11.55 -0.36
N LEU A 34 -2.14 -12.74 -0.29
CA LEU A 34 -2.02 -13.78 -1.30
C LEU A 34 -3.36 -13.97 -2.02
N GLY A 35 -3.36 -13.85 -3.35
CA GLY A 35 -4.61 -13.98 -4.14
C GLY A 35 -5.67 -12.94 -3.79
N GLY A 36 -5.27 -11.79 -3.24
CA GLY A 36 -6.18 -10.74 -2.79
C GLY A 36 -6.78 -10.96 -1.39
N ILE A 37 -6.34 -11.98 -0.66
CA ILE A 37 -6.81 -12.31 0.69
C ILE A 37 -5.64 -12.27 1.67
N SER A 38 -5.89 -11.85 2.91
CA SER A 38 -4.87 -11.88 3.96
C SER A 38 -4.37 -13.30 4.21
N SER A 39 -3.05 -13.52 4.16
CA SER A 39 -2.41 -14.81 4.46
C SER A 39 -2.24 -15.07 5.96
N GLY A 40 -2.48 -14.06 6.79
CA GLY A 40 -2.23 -14.06 8.24
C GLY A 40 -0.85 -13.52 8.62
N GLN A 41 0.06 -13.38 7.66
CA GLN A 41 1.34 -12.72 7.85
C GLN A 41 1.19 -11.21 7.94
N ASN A 42 2.25 -10.50 8.35
CA ASN A 42 2.27 -9.03 8.36
C ASN A 42 1.95 -8.48 6.97
N VAL A 43 0.97 -7.57 6.90
CA VAL A 43 0.66 -6.83 5.67
C VAL A 43 1.74 -5.76 5.49
N THR A 44 2.54 -5.89 4.42
CA THR A 44 3.60 -4.92 4.09
C THR A 44 3.21 -4.14 2.86
N CYS A 45 3.21 -2.81 2.97
CA CYS A 45 2.85 -1.92 1.88
C CYS A 45 3.79 -0.71 1.81
N SER A 46 4.11 -0.32 0.58
CA SER A 46 4.91 0.86 0.26
C SER A 46 4.14 1.75 -0.72
N ILE A 47 4.25 3.06 -0.56
CA ILE A 47 3.64 4.03 -1.48
C ILE A 47 4.71 4.93 -2.10
N ALA A 48 4.55 5.25 -3.38
CA ALA A 48 5.37 6.22 -4.07
C ALA A 48 4.57 7.52 -4.21
N LEU A 49 5.20 8.64 -3.82
CA LEU A 49 4.57 9.96 -3.87
C LEU A 49 5.39 10.85 -4.78
N LYS A 50 4.71 11.53 -5.70
CA LYS A 50 5.35 12.54 -6.53
C LYS A 50 5.84 13.72 -5.66
N PRO A 51 6.85 14.47 -6.10
CA PRO A 51 7.22 15.73 -5.47
C PRO A 51 6.07 16.76 -5.44
N THR A 52 6.17 17.71 -4.53
CA THR A 52 5.24 18.84 -4.42
C THR A 52 5.27 19.67 -5.71
N SER A 53 4.10 19.98 -6.28
CA SER A 53 4.00 20.76 -7.52
C SER A 53 4.27 22.25 -7.32
N SER A 54 3.93 22.78 -6.14
CA SER A 54 4.13 24.19 -5.78
C SER A 54 5.55 24.42 -5.31
N ILE A 55 6.39 24.89 -6.24
CA ILE A 55 7.77 25.28 -5.98
C ILE A 55 8.01 26.73 -6.37
N ARG A 56 9.14 27.28 -5.95
CA ARG A 56 9.51 28.68 -6.23
C ARG A 56 10.06 28.89 -7.65
N VAL A 57 10.31 27.81 -8.38
CA VAL A 57 10.77 27.88 -9.78
C VAL A 57 9.55 28.23 -10.64
N PRO A 58 9.61 29.30 -11.44
CA PRO A 58 8.54 29.63 -12.38
C PRO A 58 8.28 28.50 -13.37
N GLY A 59 7.01 28.23 -13.65
CA GLY A 59 6.58 27.19 -14.58
C GLY A 59 5.54 27.69 -15.56
N ARG A 60 5.59 27.20 -16.81
CA ARG A 60 4.59 27.53 -17.83
C ARG A 60 3.25 26.89 -17.48
N SER A 61 2.17 27.65 -17.65
CA SER A 61 0.80 27.21 -17.45
C SER A 61 -0.17 27.95 -18.38
N VAL A 62 -1.47 27.77 -18.17
CA VAL A 62 -2.54 28.40 -18.93
C VAL A 62 -3.55 29.00 -17.94
N ASN A 63 -4.01 30.22 -18.20
CA ASN A 63 -5.02 30.87 -17.37
C ASN A 63 -6.45 30.43 -17.74
N MET A 64 -7.45 30.94 -17.01
CA MET A 64 -8.86 30.59 -17.25
C MET A 64 -9.39 31.04 -18.63
N GLN A 65 -8.72 31.98 -19.29
CA GLN A 65 -9.03 32.45 -20.64
C GLN A 65 -8.27 31.68 -21.73
N GLY A 66 -7.57 30.59 -21.39
CA GLY A 66 -6.81 29.78 -22.34
C GLY A 66 -5.50 30.41 -22.80
N GLN A 67 -5.07 31.52 -22.18
CA GLN A 67 -3.85 32.22 -22.58
C GLN A 67 -2.63 31.65 -21.85
N PRO A 68 -1.47 31.50 -22.53
CA PRO A 68 -0.22 31.11 -21.88
C PRO A 68 0.15 32.08 -20.75
N THR A 69 0.58 31.54 -19.62
CA THR A 69 1.03 32.32 -18.46
C THR A 69 2.18 31.63 -17.75
N GLU A 70 2.89 32.35 -16.90
CA GLU A 70 3.92 31.80 -16.03
C GLU A 70 3.40 31.82 -14.59
N VAL A 71 3.42 30.66 -13.94
CA VAL A 71 3.00 30.50 -12.55
C VAL A 71 4.23 30.38 -11.69
N VAL A 72 4.33 31.24 -10.69
CA VAL A 72 5.29 31.11 -9.61
C VAL A 72 4.54 31.08 -8.28
N THR A 73 4.77 30.04 -7.50
CA THR A 73 4.15 29.89 -6.18
C THR A 73 5.00 30.58 -5.13
N THR A 74 4.51 31.67 -4.57
CA THR A 74 5.11 32.38 -3.42
C THR A 74 4.56 31.82 -2.11
N GLY A 75 5.26 32.01 -1.00
CA GLY A 75 4.85 31.52 0.33
C GLY A 75 5.55 30.24 0.80
N ARG A 76 5.05 29.67 1.91
CA ARG A 76 5.61 28.47 2.55
C ARG A 76 4.83 27.25 2.04
N HIS A 77 5.53 26.40 1.30
CA HIS A 77 4.98 25.16 0.74
C HIS A 77 5.69 23.97 1.36
N ASP A 78 5.02 22.83 1.32
CA ASP A 78 5.56 21.57 1.82
C ASP A 78 6.74 21.12 0.92
N PRO A 79 7.99 21.05 1.42
CA PRO A 79 9.10 20.57 0.62
C PRO A 79 9.01 19.07 0.34
N CYS A 80 8.24 18.31 1.14
CA CYS A 80 8.05 16.88 0.98
C CYS A 80 6.69 16.45 1.52
N VAL A 81 5.71 16.28 0.63
CA VAL A 81 4.38 15.75 0.98
C VAL A 81 4.43 14.37 1.64
N GLY A 82 5.53 13.62 1.45
CA GLY A 82 5.72 12.28 2.00
C GLY A 82 5.60 12.22 3.52
N ILE A 83 6.14 13.19 4.24
CA ILE A 83 6.14 13.21 5.71
C ILE A 83 4.71 13.26 6.24
N ARG A 84 3.86 14.08 5.61
CA ARG A 84 2.46 14.21 5.99
C ARG A 84 1.57 13.11 5.42
N ALA A 85 2.03 12.42 4.37
CA ALA A 85 1.29 11.31 3.78
C ALA A 85 1.36 10.03 4.61
N THR A 86 2.43 9.78 5.36
CA THR A 86 2.58 8.58 6.19
C THR A 86 1.40 8.34 7.15
N PRO A 87 1.02 9.27 8.04
CA PRO A 87 -0.11 9.04 8.95
C PRO A 87 -1.45 8.91 8.20
N ILE A 88 -1.59 9.55 7.03
CA ILE A 88 -2.78 9.39 6.17
C ILE A 88 -2.83 7.96 5.63
N ALA A 89 -1.71 7.44 5.12
CA ALA A 89 -1.62 6.10 4.57
C ALA A 89 -1.90 5.03 5.65
N GLU A 90 -1.33 5.19 6.85
CA GLU A 90 -1.60 4.31 7.99
C GLU A 90 -3.09 4.29 8.37
N ALA A 91 -3.71 5.48 8.47
CA ALA A 91 -5.14 5.59 8.74
C ALA A 91 -5.99 4.91 7.64
N MET A 92 -5.63 5.10 6.37
CA MET A 92 -6.32 4.44 5.25
C MET A 92 -6.19 2.92 5.30
N VAL A 93 -5.02 2.39 5.63
CA VAL A 93 -4.81 0.94 5.81
C VAL A 93 -5.67 0.43 6.95
N ALA A 94 -5.68 1.11 8.11
CA ALA A 94 -6.50 0.72 9.25
C ALA A 94 -8.01 0.69 8.92
N LEU A 95 -8.51 1.70 8.20
CA LEU A 95 -9.90 1.74 7.75
C LEU A 95 -10.25 0.58 6.82
N VAL A 96 -9.39 0.29 5.85
CA VAL A 96 -9.59 -0.83 4.91
C VAL A 96 -9.56 -2.16 5.64
N LEU A 97 -8.60 -2.40 6.53
CA LEU A 97 -8.52 -3.64 7.31
C LEU A 97 -9.75 -3.82 8.20
N MET A 98 -10.24 -2.74 8.82
CA MET A 98 -11.47 -2.80 9.62
C MET A 98 -12.70 -3.13 8.78
N ASP A 99 -12.85 -2.52 7.60
CA ASP A 99 -13.94 -2.84 6.67
C ASP A 99 -13.90 -4.32 6.25
N GLN A 100 -12.73 -4.83 5.87
CA GLN A 100 -12.56 -6.23 5.50
C GLN A 100 -12.86 -7.18 6.67
N ALA A 101 -12.41 -6.86 7.88
CA ALA A 101 -12.69 -7.66 9.07
C ALA A 101 -14.20 -7.71 9.40
N LEU A 102 -14.91 -6.58 9.28
CA LEU A 102 -16.36 -6.53 9.49
C LEU A 102 -17.12 -7.34 8.43
N ARG A 103 -16.73 -7.22 7.15
CA ARG A 103 -17.33 -7.99 6.05
C ARG A 103 -17.13 -9.48 6.25
N GLN A 104 -15.91 -9.91 6.58
CA GLN A 104 -15.61 -11.31 6.85
C GLN A 104 -16.45 -11.83 8.02
N ARG A 105 -16.56 -11.06 9.11
CA ARG A 105 -17.40 -11.44 10.25
C ARG A 105 -18.88 -11.52 9.88
N ALA A 106 -19.39 -10.61 9.05
CA ALA A 106 -20.79 -10.62 8.65
C ALA A 106 -21.14 -11.83 7.75
N GLN A 107 -20.22 -12.25 6.87
CA GLN A 107 -20.43 -13.35 5.94
C GLN A 107 -20.10 -14.72 6.53
N CYS A 108 -19.10 -14.78 7.40
CA CYS A 108 -18.49 -16.03 7.87
C CYS A 108 -18.42 -16.13 9.40
N GLY A 109 -19.09 -15.26 10.15
CA GLY A 109 -18.99 -15.21 11.61
C GLY A 109 -19.43 -16.50 12.32
N ASP A 110 -20.33 -17.25 11.71
CA ASP A 110 -20.83 -18.52 12.22
C ASP A 110 -20.05 -19.74 11.68
N VAL A 111 -19.07 -19.51 10.81
CA VAL A 111 -18.20 -20.58 10.29
C VAL A 111 -17.24 -21.01 11.40
N GLY A 112 -17.34 -22.28 11.79
CA GLY A 112 -16.47 -22.87 12.81
C GLY A 112 -14.99 -22.94 12.41
N PRO A 113 -14.11 -23.38 13.32
CA PRO A 113 -12.69 -23.54 13.02
C PRO A 113 -12.45 -24.50 11.85
N VAL A 114 -11.76 -24.02 10.80
CA VAL A 114 -11.29 -24.84 9.68
C VAL A 114 -9.85 -25.26 9.94
N ALA A 115 -9.57 -26.55 9.83
CA ALA A 115 -8.24 -27.14 9.98
C ALA A 115 -7.65 -27.54 8.61
N PRO A 116 -6.32 -27.47 8.43
CA PRO A 116 -5.31 -27.01 9.40
C PRO A 116 -5.28 -25.47 9.54
N ARG A 117 -5.03 -24.97 10.76
CA ARG A 117 -4.72 -23.55 10.98
C ARG A 117 -3.22 -23.37 11.06
N ILE A 118 -2.65 -22.80 10.00
CA ILE A 118 -1.22 -22.51 9.93
C ILE A 118 -1.02 -21.08 10.43
N PRO A 119 -0.12 -20.85 11.41
CA PRO A 119 0.17 -19.51 11.89
C PRO A 119 0.67 -18.59 10.76
N GLY A 120 0.38 -17.30 10.87
CA GLY A 120 0.94 -16.28 9.97
C GLY A 120 2.41 -15.94 10.21
N GLY A 121 3.02 -16.52 11.24
CA GLY A 121 4.33 -16.11 11.76
C GLY A 121 4.22 -15.17 12.96
#